data_AF-A0AA35QZW7-F1
#
_entry.id   AF-A0AA35QZW7-F1
#
_cell.length_a   1.000
_cell.length_b   1.000
_cell.length_c   1.000
_cell.angle_alpha   90.00
_cell.angle_beta   90.00
_cell.angle_gamma   90.00
#
_symmetry.space_group_name_H-M   'P 1'
#
loop_
_entity.id
_entity.type
_entity.pdbx_description
1 polymer ?
#
loop_
_entity_poly.entity_id
_entity_poly.type
_entity_poly.pdbx_seq_one_letter_code
_entity_poly.pdbx_strand_id
1 'polypeptide(L)'
;MAETSTTRSSNPLKAKLARYFRAHGQFCARHPWEVIVSVVTLTVCMLSIGVLSGGKVGTFCGLNKQCEEEEEEETSDVVLLAMINSLAVIYVYNQFSSLRKAGSKYLLSIAGLFTIFASFVFGSGVVNLIVDKRASGISEALPFFLLLIDLSKARALASFAFRSRNKNIGRGLSVLGPNMTLDTLVEGLLIGIGTISGSQRLEIVCWFGAMSIFANFVVFMTFFPASLSLVMEVSPYDPNSTTWQLDELARDMQEEEAQKKPNPVVQRVKIIMALGLTFVHLHGWFLSGITGLSFGLAPHTTGDDLSTDAAASQ
;
A
#
# COMPACT_ATOMS: atom_id res chain seq x y z
N MET A 1 -25.18 38.02 26.31
CA MET A 1 -25.50 36.60 26.52
C MET A 1 -24.47 35.79 25.76
N ALA A 2 -23.63 35.06 26.48
CA ALA A 2 -22.60 34.19 25.93
C ALA A 2 -23.21 32.80 25.72
N GLU A 3 -23.20 32.29 24.49
CA GLU A 3 -23.41 30.86 24.23
C GLU A 3 -22.12 30.23 23.79
N THR A 4 -21.49 29.57 24.77
CA THR A 4 -20.29 28.75 24.65
C THR A 4 -20.72 27.32 24.33
N SER A 5 -21.14 27.05 23.09
CA SER A 5 -21.52 25.70 22.67
C SER A 5 -20.29 24.89 22.29
N THR A 6 -19.69 24.37 23.35
CA THR A 6 -18.50 23.52 23.39
C THR A 6 -18.88 22.11 22.95
N THR A 7 -18.81 21.81 21.65
CA THR A 7 -18.88 20.42 21.15
C THR A 7 -17.55 19.69 21.37
N ARG A 8 -17.13 19.57 22.65
CA ARG A 8 -15.96 18.78 23.06
C ARG A 8 -16.43 17.43 23.59
N SER A 9 -16.67 16.50 22.66
CA SER A 9 -16.45 15.07 22.93
C SER A 9 -15.60 14.49 21.79
N SER A 10 -14.36 14.98 21.70
CA SER A 10 -13.32 14.26 20.98
C SER A 10 -12.86 13.13 21.89
N ASN A 11 -13.21 11.88 21.58
CA ASN A 11 -12.70 10.70 22.28
C ASN A 11 -11.22 10.89 22.63
N PRO A 12 -10.79 10.69 23.90
CA PRO A 12 -9.42 10.98 24.33
C PRO A 12 -8.38 10.21 23.50
N LEU A 13 -8.77 9.03 22.98
CA LEU A 13 -7.97 8.23 22.04
C LEU A 13 -7.70 8.95 20.71
N LYS A 14 -8.72 9.56 20.09
CA LYS A 14 -8.56 10.30 18.82
C LYS A 14 -7.59 11.47 18.99
N ALA A 15 -7.69 12.20 20.10
CA ALA A 15 -6.80 13.31 20.41
C ALA A 15 -5.36 12.84 20.68
N LYS A 16 -5.17 11.71 21.39
CA LYS A 16 -3.84 11.10 21.58
C LYS A 16 -3.23 10.67 20.26
N LEU A 17 -4.00 9.99 19.41
CA LEU A 17 -3.54 9.51 18.10
C LEU A 17 -3.14 10.67 17.18
N ALA A 18 -3.95 11.72 17.11
CA ALA A 18 -3.62 12.91 16.33
C ALA A 18 -2.33 13.58 16.84
N ARG A 19 -2.10 13.64 18.17
CA ARG A 19 -0.84 14.15 18.74
C ARG A 19 0.35 13.27 18.39
N TYR A 20 0.19 11.95 18.38
CA TYR A 20 1.25 11.02 17.97
C TYR A 20 1.65 11.26 16.51
N PHE A 21 0.70 11.26 15.58
CA PHE A 21 0.97 11.55 14.17
C PHE A 21 1.57 12.94 13.96
N ARG A 22 1.16 13.92 14.78
CA ARG A 22 1.78 15.25 14.77
C ARG A 22 3.25 15.21 15.15
N ALA A 23 3.56 14.55 16.26
CA ALA A 23 4.93 14.44 16.76
C ALA A 23 5.82 13.66 15.78
N HIS A 24 5.31 12.55 15.24
CA HIS A 24 5.98 11.76 14.21
C HIS A 24 6.29 12.57 12.95
N GLY A 25 5.30 13.28 12.39
CA GLY A 25 5.52 14.13 11.22
C GLY A 25 6.46 15.30 11.50
N GLN A 26 6.46 15.85 12.72
CA GLN A 26 7.44 16.86 13.14
C GLN A 26 8.84 16.30 13.26
N PHE A 27 9.00 15.07 13.76
CA PHE A 27 10.29 14.39 13.81
C PHE A 27 10.87 14.19 12.40
N CYS A 28 10.08 13.62 11.49
CA CYS A 28 10.48 13.43 10.09
C CYS A 28 10.84 14.75 9.39
N ALA A 29 10.13 15.84 9.70
CA ALA A 29 10.40 17.14 9.12
C ALA A 29 11.61 17.88 9.72
N ARG A 30 11.95 17.61 11.00
CA ARG A 30 13.09 18.25 11.70
C ARG A 30 14.44 17.64 11.33
N HIS A 31 14.47 16.33 11.08
CA HIS A 31 15.68 15.60 10.73
C HIS A 31 15.52 14.90 9.37
N PRO A 32 15.27 15.65 8.28
CA PRO A 32 14.92 15.04 7.00
C PRO A 32 16.06 14.18 6.44
N TRP A 33 17.31 14.65 6.55
CA TRP A 33 18.49 13.91 6.11
C TRP A 33 18.70 12.59 6.86
N GLU A 34 18.61 12.61 8.19
CA GLU A 34 18.79 11.42 9.02
C GLU A 34 17.71 10.38 8.72
N VAL A 35 16.45 10.81 8.57
CA VAL A 35 15.34 9.91 8.23
C VAL A 35 15.49 9.35 6.82
N ILE A 36 15.83 10.18 5.82
CA ILE A 36 16.04 9.70 4.45
C ILE A 36 17.18 8.68 4.41
N VAL A 37 18.34 9.01 4.98
CA VAL A 37 19.49 8.11 5.01
C VAL A 37 19.15 6.83 5.76
N SER A 38 18.51 6.91 6.93
CA SER A 38 18.10 5.73 7.70
C SER A 38 17.18 4.81 6.90
N VAL A 39 16.13 5.35 6.28
CA VAL A 39 15.17 4.53 5.51
C VAL A 39 15.83 3.96 4.26
N VAL A 40 16.64 4.73 3.52
CA VAL A 40 17.39 4.24 2.35
C VAL A 40 18.36 3.13 2.76
N THR A 41 19.16 3.33 3.82
CA THR A 41 20.10 2.33 4.33
C THR A 41 19.36 1.07 4.76
N LEU A 42 18.27 1.18 5.52
CA LEU A 42 17.48 0.02 5.92
C LEU A 42 16.95 -0.74 4.71
N THR A 43 16.40 -0.06 3.70
CA THR A 43 15.89 -0.73 2.50
C THR A 43 16.99 -1.41 1.70
N VAL A 44 18.16 -0.77 1.56
CA VAL A 44 19.33 -1.34 0.89
C VAL A 44 19.89 -2.53 1.67
N CYS A 45 19.96 -2.45 3.00
CA CYS A 45 20.39 -3.55 3.85
C CYS A 45 19.43 -4.73 3.73
N MET A 46 18.12 -4.48 3.81
CA MET A 46 17.12 -5.52 3.60
C MET A 46 17.26 -6.11 2.20
N LEU A 47 17.37 -5.30 1.15
CA LEU A 47 17.52 -5.82 -0.21
C LEU A 47 18.79 -6.67 -0.35
N SER A 48 19.88 -6.21 0.27
CA SER A 48 21.18 -6.89 0.25
C SER A 48 21.10 -8.23 0.99
N ILE A 49 20.45 -8.31 2.15
CA ILE A 49 20.21 -9.58 2.85
C ILE A 49 19.40 -10.53 1.97
N GLY A 50 18.37 -10.05 1.29
CA GLY A 50 17.55 -10.87 0.39
C GLY A 50 18.33 -11.38 -0.83
N VAL A 51 19.22 -10.56 -1.39
CA VAL A 51 20.09 -10.97 -2.51
C VAL A 51 21.22 -11.90 -2.05
N LEU A 52 21.85 -11.63 -0.90
CA LEU A 52 22.98 -12.39 -0.37
C LEU A 52 22.54 -13.72 0.27
N SER A 53 21.34 -13.77 0.88
CA SER A 53 20.73 -14.98 1.43
C SER A 53 20.13 -15.90 0.36
N GLY A 54 20.25 -15.54 -0.92
CA GLY A 54 20.02 -16.41 -2.08
C GLY A 54 20.90 -17.67 -2.14
N GLY A 55 21.58 -18.00 -1.04
CA GLY A 55 22.06 -19.34 -0.72
C GLY A 55 22.13 -19.54 0.80
N LYS A 56 21.22 -20.35 1.36
CA LYS A 56 21.19 -20.91 2.73
C LYS A 56 20.56 -20.02 3.83
N VAL A 57 19.23 -20.01 3.93
CA VAL A 57 18.53 -20.05 5.23
C VAL A 57 17.45 -21.12 5.13
N GLY A 58 17.42 -22.01 6.14
CA GLY A 58 16.76 -23.30 6.08
C GLY A 58 15.24 -23.26 5.91
N THR A 59 14.80 -24.09 4.97
CA THR A 59 13.49 -24.74 4.81
C THR A 59 12.57 -24.68 6.05
N PHE A 60 11.45 -23.99 5.91
CA PHE A 60 10.21 -24.34 6.61
C PHE A 60 9.13 -24.75 5.58
N CYS A 61 9.43 -25.78 4.79
CA CYS A 61 8.38 -26.59 4.20
C CYS A 61 7.91 -27.56 5.28
N GLY A 62 6.66 -27.40 5.73
CA GLY A 62 6.01 -28.36 6.60
C GLY A 62 6.13 -29.77 6.01
N LEU A 63 6.35 -30.77 6.88
CA LEU A 63 6.53 -32.15 6.48
C LEU A 63 5.43 -32.59 5.49
N ASN A 64 5.89 -33.05 4.32
CA ASN A 64 5.19 -33.97 3.42
C ASN A 64 4.14 -33.40 2.44
N LYS A 65 4.47 -32.34 1.68
CA LYS A 65 3.97 -32.21 0.30
C LYS A 65 5.06 -31.66 -0.62
N GLN A 66 5.39 -32.46 -1.64
CA GLN A 66 6.16 -32.06 -2.81
C GLN A 66 5.55 -30.76 -3.37
N CYS A 67 6.37 -29.75 -3.65
CA CYS A 67 5.93 -28.62 -4.46
C CYS A 67 5.85 -29.15 -5.90
N GLU A 68 4.65 -29.50 -6.36
CA GLU A 68 4.42 -29.72 -7.78
C GLU A 68 4.41 -28.36 -8.49
N GLU A 69 5.15 -28.29 -9.59
CA GLU A 69 5.07 -27.21 -10.56
C GLU A 69 3.75 -27.37 -11.32
N GLU A 70 2.73 -26.60 -10.96
CA GLU A 70 1.52 -26.49 -11.78
C GLU A 70 1.82 -25.61 -13.01
N GLU A 71 2.37 -26.23 -14.05
CA GLU A 71 2.27 -25.74 -15.42
C GLU A 71 0.92 -26.15 -16.00
N GLU A 72 0.06 -25.15 -16.24
CA GLU A 72 -0.91 -25.05 -17.36
C GLU A 72 -1.96 -23.97 -17.05
N GLU A 73 -1.75 -22.74 -17.56
CA GLU A 73 -2.78 -21.74 -17.93
C GLU A 73 -2.09 -20.48 -18.53
N GLU A 74 -1.05 -20.65 -19.36
CA GLU A 74 -0.13 -19.56 -19.72
C GLU A 74 -0.71 -18.48 -20.66
N THR A 75 -1.80 -18.75 -21.40
CA THR A 75 -2.24 -17.79 -22.44
C THR A 75 -3.21 -16.72 -21.93
N SER A 76 -4.10 -17.05 -20.99
CA SER A 76 -5.01 -16.08 -20.36
C SER A 76 -4.27 -15.15 -19.40
N ASP A 77 -3.28 -15.68 -18.69
CA ASP A 77 -2.54 -14.95 -17.67
C ASP A 77 -1.61 -13.90 -18.28
N VAL A 78 -1.00 -14.21 -19.42
CA VAL A 78 -0.19 -13.23 -20.17
C VAL A 78 -1.06 -12.06 -20.65
N VAL A 79 -2.28 -12.33 -21.13
CA VAL A 79 -3.22 -11.26 -21.54
C VAL A 79 -3.69 -10.46 -20.34
N LEU A 80 -4.04 -11.11 -19.22
CA LEU A 80 -4.46 -10.43 -18.00
C LEU A 80 -3.34 -9.55 -17.42
N LEU A 81 -2.11 -10.07 -17.35
CA LEU A 81 -0.94 -9.34 -16.88
C LEU A 81 -0.63 -8.15 -17.80
N ALA A 82 -0.71 -8.32 -19.12
CA ALA A 82 -0.57 -7.22 -20.08
C ALA A 82 -1.64 -6.13 -19.88
N MET A 83 -2.89 -6.52 -19.64
CA MET A 83 -3.98 -5.59 -19.33
C MET A 83 -3.68 -4.84 -18.03
N ILE A 84 -3.36 -5.52 -16.94
CA ILE A 84 -3.01 -4.90 -15.65
C ILE A 84 -1.82 -3.94 -15.80
N ASN A 85 -0.78 -4.33 -16.55
CA ASN A 85 0.39 -3.49 -16.82
C ASN A 85 -0.01 -2.20 -17.54
N SER A 86 -0.83 -2.32 -18.59
CA SER A 86 -1.32 -1.16 -19.34
C SER A 86 -2.18 -0.23 -18.46
N LEU A 87 -3.07 -0.81 -17.63
CA LEU A 87 -3.89 -0.06 -16.67
C LEU A 87 -3.01 0.65 -15.63
N ALA A 88 -1.98 -0.01 -15.12
CA ALA A 88 -1.05 0.56 -14.14
C ALA A 88 -0.30 1.76 -14.73
N VAL A 89 0.21 1.66 -15.97
CA VAL A 89 0.86 2.79 -16.66
C VAL A 89 -0.11 3.95 -16.87
N ILE A 90 -1.34 3.67 -17.33
CA ILE A 90 -2.37 4.70 -17.51
C ILE A 90 -2.75 5.35 -16.18
N TYR A 91 -2.91 4.56 -15.12
CA TYR A 91 -3.25 5.04 -13.78
C TYR A 91 -2.17 5.97 -13.23
N VAL A 92 -0.90 5.55 -13.30
CA VAL A 92 0.25 6.36 -12.90
C VAL A 92 0.35 7.62 -13.75
N TYR A 93 0.20 7.51 -15.07
CA TYR A 93 0.16 8.68 -15.96
C TYR A 93 -0.95 9.67 -15.57
N ASN A 94 -2.15 9.17 -15.27
CA ASN A 94 -3.27 10.02 -14.85
C ASN A 94 -3.01 10.68 -13.50
N GLN A 95 -2.42 9.97 -12.54
CA GLN A 95 -2.02 10.57 -11.27
C GLN A 95 -0.97 11.66 -11.46
N PHE A 96 0.11 11.38 -12.20
CA PHE A 96 1.14 12.37 -12.50
C PHE A 96 0.61 13.54 -13.34
N SER A 97 -0.33 13.29 -14.26
CA SER A 97 -0.99 14.33 -15.06
C SER A 97 -1.87 15.21 -14.18
N SER A 98 -2.59 14.64 -13.22
CA SER A 98 -3.34 15.40 -12.20
C SER A 98 -2.41 16.27 -11.36
N LEU A 99 -1.28 15.73 -10.89
CA LEU A 99 -0.26 16.51 -10.18
C LEU A 99 0.38 17.59 -11.06
N ARG A 100 0.58 17.32 -12.35
CA ARG A 100 1.14 18.29 -13.32
C ARG A 100 0.17 19.44 -13.61
N LYS A 101 -1.14 19.17 -13.70
CA LYS A 101 -2.18 20.22 -13.80
C LYS A 101 -2.17 21.15 -12.59
N ALA A 102 -1.78 20.62 -11.43
CA ALA A 102 -1.52 21.38 -10.21
C ALA A 102 -0.25 22.28 -10.30
N GLY A 103 0.47 22.34 -11.42
CA GLY A 103 1.34 23.46 -11.77
C GLY A 103 2.74 23.53 -11.12
N SER A 104 3.08 22.69 -10.14
CA SER A 104 4.39 22.76 -9.46
C SER A 104 5.37 21.67 -9.90
N LYS A 105 6.52 22.07 -10.47
CA LYS A 105 7.65 21.17 -10.80
C LYS A 105 8.14 20.38 -9.58
N TYR A 106 8.08 20.99 -8.40
CA TYR A 106 8.51 20.37 -7.13
C TYR A 106 7.58 19.24 -6.69
N LEU A 107 6.26 19.40 -6.86
CA LEU A 107 5.29 18.37 -6.49
C LEU A 107 5.44 17.14 -7.39
N LEU A 108 5.68 17.35 -8.69
CA LEU A 108 5.94 16.28 -9.65
C LEU A 108 7.22 15.51 -9.29
N SER A 109 8.29 16.23 -8.93
CA SER A 109 9.57 15.62 -8.52
C SER A 109 9.45 14.83 -7.23
N ILE A 110 8.80 15.37 -6.20
CA ILE A 110 8.57 14.67 -4.92
C ILE A 110 7.74 13.40 -5.13
N ALA A 111 6.66 13.48 -5.93
CA ALA A 111 5.83 12.32 -6.23
C ALA A 111 6.61 11.24 -7.01
N GLY A 112 7.46 11.65 -7.96
CA GLY A 112 8.34 10.72 -8.69
C GLY A 112 9.33 10.02 -7.77
N LEU A 113 10.03 10.78 -6.93
CA LEU A 113 10.98 10.24 -5.96
C LEU A 113 10.29 9.29 -4.95
N PHE A 114 9.11 9.67 -4.48
CA PHE A 114 8.26 8.84 -3.64
C PHE A 114 7.92 7.50 -4.30
N THR A 115 7.43 7.52 -5.55
CA THR A 115 7.06 6.30 -6.28
C THR A 115 8.25 5.38 -6.51
N ILE A 116 9.40 5.94 -6.91
CA ILE A 116 10.64 5.16 -7.11
C ILE A 116 11.07 4.50 -5.80
N PHE A 117 11.09 5.27 -4.71
CA PHE A 117 11.54 4.76 -3.43
C PHE A 117 10.55 3.74 -2.83
N ALA A 118 9.25 3.96 -2.97
CA ALA A 118 8.23 3.01 -2.55
C ALA A 118 8.29 1.70 -3.34
N SER A 119 8.60 1.77 -4.64
CA SER A 119 8.87 0.57 -5.46
C SER A 119 10.08 -0.21 -4.96
N PHE A 120 11.15 0.48 -4.52
CA PHE A 120 12.33 -0.17 -3.95
C PHE A 120 12.03 -0.84 -2.60
N VAL A 121 11.24 -0.20 -1.72
CA VAL A 121 10.78 -0.81 -0.46
C VAL A 121 9.91 -2.03 -0.72
N PHE A 122 8.97 -1.92 -1.66
CA PHE A 122 8.13 -3.04 -2.09
C PHE A 122 8.97 -4.20 -2.65
N GLY A 123 9.87 -3.92 -3.59
CA GLY A 123 10.76 -4.90 -4.20
C GLY A 123 11.67 -5.57 -3.17
N SER A 124 12.20 -4.82 -2.20
CA SER A 124 12.96 -5.39 -1.09
C SER A 124 12.13 -6.33 -0.23
N GLY A 125 10.87 -5.97 0.08
CA GLY A 125 9.93 -6.86 0.77
C GLY A 125 9.65 -8.15 -0.01
N VAL A 126 9.42 -8.03 -1.32
CA VAL A 126 9.21 -9.18 -2.21
C VAL A 126 10.45 -10.08 -2.24
N VAL A 127 11.64 -9.52 -2.47
CA VAL A 127 12.91 -10.27 -2.52
C VAL A 127 13.18 -11.00 -1.21
N ASN A 128 13.03 -10.34 -0.06
CA ASN A 128 13.32 -10.98 1.23
C ASN A 128 12.34 -12.10 1.60
N LEU A 129 11.10 -12.04 1.11
CA LEU A 129 10.04 -12.97 1.52
C LEU A 129 9.79 -14.10 0.50
N ILE A 130 10.18 -13.93 -0.77
CA ILE A 130 9.77 -14.81 -1.89
C ILE A 130 10.96 -15.50 -2.58
N VAL A 131 12.21 -15.14 -2.25
CA VAL A 131 13.42 -15.76 -2.86
C VAL A 131 13.52 -17.27 -2.65
N ASP A 132 12.74 -17.87 -1.74
CA ASP A 132 12.66 -19.33 -1.64
C ASP A 132 11.88 -20.01 -2.80
N LYS A 133 11.12 -19.29 -3.67
CA LYS A 133 10.25 -19.97 -4.66
C LYS A 133 10.17 -19.45 -6.10
N ARG A 134 10.61 -18.23 -6.47
CA ARG A 134 10.75 -17.86 -7.91
C ARG A 134 11.48 -16.52 -8.08
N ALA A 135 12.60 -16.53 -8.80
CA ALA A 135 13.38 -15.32 -9.11
C ALA A 135 12.64 -14.32 -10.04
N SER A 136 11.48 -14.70 -10.58
CA SER A 136 10.72 -13.96 -11.59
C SER A 136 9.60 -13.06 -11.02
N GLY A 137 9.32 -13.12 -9.71
CA GLY A 137 8.10 -12.53 -9.14
C GLY A 137 8.06 -10.99 -9.11
N ILE A 138 9.20 -10.30 -9.13
CA ILE A 138 9.21 -8.82 -9.01
C ILE A 138 8.57 -8.16 -10.23
N SER A 139 8.95 -8.57 -11.44
CA SER A 139 8.39 -8.01 -12.68
C SER A 139 6.89 -8.28 -12.83
N GLU A 140 6.42 -9.37 -12.24
CA GLU A 140 5.00 -9.74 -12.19
C GLU A 140 4.25 -8.96 -11.10
N ALA A 141 4.92 -8.60 -10.00
CA ALA A 141 4.33 -7.93 -8.84
C ALA A 141 4.30 -6.39 -8.91
N LEU A 142 5.27 -5.77 -9.60
CA LEU A 142 5.37 -4.31 -9.78
C LEU A 142 4.09 -3.61 -10.31
N PRO A 143 3.35 -4.18 -11.27
CA PRO A 143 2.11 -3.58 -11.78
C PRO A 143 1.05 -3.41 -10.70
N PHE A 144 0.90 -4.39 -9.81
CA PHE A 144 -0.02 -4.31 -8.67
C PHE A 144 0.40 -3.19 -7.72
N PHE A 145 1.71 -3.04 -7.49
CA PHE A 145 2.22 -1.95 -6.70
C PHE A 145 1.88 -0.57 -7.30
N LEU A 146 2.09 -0.41 -8.61
CA LEU A 146 1.79 0.82 -9.32
C LEU A 146 0.28 1.12 -9.39
N LEU A 147 -0.58 0.11 -9.37
CA LEU A 147 -2.03 0.28 -9.31
C LEU A 147 -2.51 0.75 -7.92
N LEU A 148 -1.88 0.25 -6.86
CA LEU A 148 -2.27 0.52 -5.47
C LEU A 148 -1.59 1.74 -4.85
N ILE A 149 -0.66 2.38 -5.56
CA ILE A 149 -0.03 3.61 -5.09
C ILE A 149 -1.02 4.77 -5.06
N ASP A 150 -1.11 5.48 -3.93
CA ASP A 150 -2.00 6.62 -3.75
C ASP A 150 -1.21 7.93 -3.61
N LEU A 151 -1.14 8.71 -4.69
CA LEU A 151 -0.50 10.03 -4.69
C LEU A 151 -1.48 11.15 -4.29
N SER A 152 -2.79 10.87 -4.23
CA SER A 152 -3.79 11.88 -3.86
C SER A 152 -3.61 12.32 -2.41
N LYS A 153 -3.37 11.37 -1.50
CA LYS A 153 -3.08 11.64 -0.08
C LYS A 153 -1.73 12.36 0.11
N ALA A 154 -0.77 12.11 -0.77
CA ALA A 154 0.53 12.79 -0.80
C ALA A 154 0.39 14.25 -1.21
N ARG A 155 -0.41 14.52 -2.25
CA ARG A 155 -0.78 15.88 -2.66
C ARG A 155 -1.48 16.64 -1.53
N ALA A 156 -2.42 15.99 -0.84
CA ALA A 156 -3.11 16.56 0.30
C ALA A 156 -2.13 16.95 1.42
N LEU A 157 -1.18 16.09 1.78
CA LEU A 157 -0.16 16.42 2.79
C LEU A 157 0.79 17.53 2.32
N ALA A 158 1.16 17.56 1.03
CA ALA A 158 1.97 18.62 0.44
C ALA A 158 1.32 20.00 0.55
N SER A 159 -0.01 20.09 0.40
CA SER A 159 -0.76 21.34 0.59
C SER A 159 -0.54 21.98 1.97
N PHE A 160 -0.49 21.17 3.03
CA PHE A 160 -0.24 21.64 4.40
C PHE A 160 1.19 22.17 4.58
N ALA A 161 2.16 21.62 3.85
CA ALA A 161 3.55 22.04 3.91
C ALA A 161 3.79 23.36 3.18
N PHE A 162 3.18 23.55 2.00
CA PHE A 162 3.36 24.75 1.17
C PHE A 162 2.83 26.02 1.82
N ARG A 163 1.65 25.99 2.47
CA ARG A 163 1.05 27.18 3.12
C ARG A 163 1.83 27.77 4.29
N SER A 164 2.72 27.00 4.92
CA SER A 164 3.34 27.42 6.19
C SER A 164 4.81 27.08 6.33
N ARG A 165 5.45 26.62 5.24
CA ARG A 165 6.88 26.34 5.14
C ARG A 165 7.37 25.42 6.28
N ASN A 166 7.18 24.12 6.08
CA ASN A 166 7.73 22.97 6.83
C ASN A 166 7.14 22.77 8.24
N LYS A 167 6.77 23.86 8.92
CA LYS A 167 6.26 23.86 10.30
C LYS A 167 4.90 23.16 10.46
N ASN A 168 4.16 22.99 9.37
CA ASN A 168 2.83 22.36 9.37
C ASN A 168 2.79 20.93 8.81
N ILE A 169 3.91 20.31 8.44
CA ILE A 169 3.92 18.90 7.98
C ILE A 169 3.32 17.99 9.06
N GLY A 170 3.74 18.15 10.33
CA GLY A 170 3.12 17.41 11.44
C GLY A 170 1.64 17.76 11.66
N ARG A 171 1.21 18.99 11.36
CA ARG A 171 -0.22 19.34 11.42
C ARG A 171 -0.99 18.61 10.32
N GLY A 172 -0.48 18.57 9.09
CA GLY A 172 -1.07 17.80 8.00
C GLY A 172 -1.18 16.31 8.36
N LEU A 173 -0.11 15.72 8.91
CA LEU A 173 -0.10 14.32 9.29
C LEU A 173 -1.04 14.02 10.48
N SER A 174 -1.23 14.96 11.40
CA SER A 174 -2.20 14.81 12.50
C SER A 174 -3.66 14.74 12.04
N VAL A 175 -3.95 15.30 10.86
CA VAL A 175 -5.29 15.32 10.25
C VAL A 175 -5.46 14.14 9.30
N LEU A 176 -4.48 13.89 8.42
CA LEU A 176 -4.55 12.86 7.38
C LEU A 176 -4.18 11.47 7.89
N GLY A 177 -3.19 11.38 8.77
CA GLY A 177 -2.58 10.12 9.19
C GLY A 177 -3.57 9.11 9.78
N PRO A 178 -4.42 9.48 10.74
CA PRO A 178 -5.43 8.57 11.29
C PRO A 178 -6.40 8.00 10.24
N ASN A 179 -6.76 8.80 9.23
CA ASN A 179 -7.65 8.34 8.16
C ASN A 179 -6.88 7.44 7.19
N MET A 180 -5.65 7.78 6.83
CA MET A 180 -4.79 6.94 6.00
C MET A 180 -4.54 5.57 6.61
N THR A 181 -4.17 5.49 7.88
CA THR A 181 -3.93 4.20 8.53
C THR A 181 -5.19 3.33 8.54
N LEU A 182 -6.37 3.94 8.71
CA LEU A 182 -7.63 3.20 8.64
C LEU A 182 -7.92 2.71 7.22
N ASP A 183 -7.66 3.54 6.21
CA ASP A 183 -7.81 3.16 4.80
C ASP A 183 -6.87 2.02 4.43
N THR A 184 -5.58 2.13 4.76
CA THR A 184 -4.57 1.09 4.56
C THR A 184 -4.95 -0.21 5.28
N LEU A 185 -5.49 -0.12 6.49
CA LEU A 185 -5.91 -1.30 7.25
C LEU A 185 -7.15 -1.96 6.62
N VAL A 186 -8.13 -1.19 6.18
CA VAL A 186 -9.32 -1.72 5.49
C VAL A 186 -8.94 -2.32 4.13
N GLU A 187 -8.16 -1.61 3.31
CA GLU A 187 -7.71 -2.07 2.00
C GLU A 187 -6.83 -3.33 2.14
N GLY A 188 -5.90 -3.33 3.10
CA GLY A 188 -5.04 -4.48 3.37
C GLY A 188 -5.82 -5.71 3.86
N LEU A 189 -6.80 -5.52 4.75
CA LEU A 189 -7.67 -6.61 5.19
C LEU A 189 -8.59 -7.10 4.07
N LEU A 190 -9.09 -6.20 3.22
CA LEU A 190 -9.95 -6.55 2.10
C LEU A 190 -9.19 -7.39 1.07
N ILE A 191 -8.01 -6.93 0.63
CA ILE A 191 -7.14 -7.70 -0.27
C ILE A 191 -6.69 -8.99 0.40
N GLY A 192 -6.42 -8.93 1.71
CA GLY A 192 -6.05 -10.09 2.50
C GLY A 192 -7.06 -11.24 2.41
N ILE A 193 -8.37 -10.97 2.25
CA ILE A 193 -9.36 -12.07 2.15
C ILE A 193 -9.00 -13.03 1.01
N GLY A 194 -8.47 -12.51 -0.10
CA GLY A 194 -8.05 -13.34 -1.22
C GLY A 194 -6.88 -14.28 -0.89
N THR A 195 -6.12 -14.04 0.19
CA THR A 195 -5.10 -14.99 0.67
C THR A 195 -5.68 -16.23 1.35
N ILE A 196 -6.99 -16.27 1.62
CA ILE A 196 -7.71 -17.43 2.18
C ILE A 196 -8.55 -18.11 1.08
N SER A 197 -8.39 -17.71 -0.19
CA SER A 197 -9.27 -18.16 -1.28
C SER A 197 -9.03 -19.61 -1.73
N GLY A 198 -7.95 -20.26 -1.31
CA GLY A 198 -7.62 -21.65 -1.65
C GLY A 198 -7.03 -21.84 -3.05
N SER A 199 -6.86 -20.78 -3.84
CA SER A 199 -6.22 -20.78 -5.15
C SER A 199 -4.84 -20.15 -5.07
N GLN A 200 -3.80 -20.91 -5.39
CA GLN A 200 -2.40 -20.48 -5.25
C GLN A 200 -2.10 -19.19 -6.04
N ARG A 201 -2.64 -19.02 -7.24
CA ARG A 201 -2.41 -17.82 -8.07
C ARG A 201 -3.05 -16.58 -7.45
N LEU A 202 -4.30 -16.67 -7.02
CA LEU A 202 -5.00 -15.55 -6.38
C LEU A 202 -4.37 -15.17 -5.03
N GLU A 203 -3.94 -16.16 -4.25
CA GLU A 203 -3.27 -15.95 -2.96
C GLU A 203 -1.96 -15.16 -3.12
N ILE A 204 -1.13 -15.51 -4.12
CA ILE A 204 0.12 -14.81 -4.42
C ILE A 204 -0.14 -13.36 -4.85
N VAL A 205 -1.12 -13.13 -5.73
CA VAL A 205 -1.49 -11.78 -6.18
C VAL A 205 -2.02 -10.93 -5.02
N CYS A 206 -2.88 -11.48 -4.18
CA CYS A 206 -3.39 -10.81 -2.98
C CYS A 206 -2.29 -10.51 -1.97
N TRP A 207 -1.31 -11.42 -1.82
CA TRP A 207 -0.14 -11.18 -1.00
C TRP A 207 0.72 -10.00 -1.52
N PHE A 208 0.99 -9.96 -2.83
CA PHE A 208 1.67 -8.82 -3.45
C PHE A 208 0.91 -7.52 -3.25
N GLY A 209 -0.42 -7.53 -3.40
CA GLY A 209 -1.27 -6.37 -3.15
C GLY A 209 -1.19 -5.88 -1.71
N ALA A 210 -1.24 -6.79 -0.72
CA ALA A 210 -1.12 -6.44 0.69
C ALA A 210 0.27 -5.83 1.02
N MET A 211 1.34 -6.43 0.49
CA MET A 211 2.71 -5.91 0.64
C MET A 211 2.88 -4.54 -0.01
N SER A 212 2.25 -4.31 -1.16
CA SER A 212 2.26 -3.00 -1.83
C SER A 212 1.62 -1.91 -0.97
N ILE A 213 0.41 -2.16 -0.45
CA ILE A 213 -0.31 -1.21 0.41
C ILE A 213 0.53 -0.87 1.65
N PHE A 214 1.14 -1.89 2.27
CA PHE A 214 2.00 -1.70 3.42
C PHE A 214 3.27 -0.90 3.09
N ALA A 215 3.97 -1.24 2.01
CA ALA A 215 5.16 -0.52 1.56
C ALA A 215 4.85 0.94 1.26
N ASN A 216 3.76 1.21 0.52
CA ASN A 216 3.27 2.55 0.22
C ASN A 216 2.99 3.34 1.50
N PHE A 217 2.33 2.72 2.50
CA PHE A 217 2.06 3.34 3.79
C PHE A 217 3.33 3.69 4.56
N VAL A 218 4.30 2.77 4.64
CA VAL A 218 5.57 2.99 5.34
C VAL A 218 6.34 4.16 4.72
N VAL A 219 6.47 4.16 3.38
CA VAL A 219 7.16 5.24 2.65
C VAL A 219 6.43 6.56 2.82
N PHE A 220 5.10 6.55 2.79
CA PHE A 220 4.28 7.74 3.01
C PHE A 220 4.46 8.31 4.42
N MET A 221 4.50 7.46 5.44
CA MET A 221 4.59 7.91 6.83
C MET A 221 5.99 8.39 7.23
N THR A 222 7.03 8.02 6.48
CA THR A 222 8.43 8.28 6.85
C THR A 222 9.13 9.17 5.83
N PHE A 223 9.39 8.62 4.64
CA PHE A 223 10.18 9.23 3.58
C PHE A 223 9.49 10.44 2.93
N PHE A 224 8.16 10.40 2.74
CA PHE A 224 7.44 11.50 2.11
C PHE A 224 7.47 12.80 2.93
N PRO A 225 7.13 12.81 4.25
CA PRO A 225 7.29 13.99 5.11
C PRO A 225 8.73 14.54 5.15
N ALA A 226 9.73 13.66 5.16
CA ALA A 226 11.14 14.05 5.19
C ALA A 226 11.59 14.69 3.87
N SER A 227 11.28 14.06 2.73
CA SER A 227 11.60 14.62 1.40
C SER A 227 10.87 15.92 1.12
N LEU A 228 9.62 16.05 1.57
CA LEU A 228 8.86 17.29 1.46
C LEU A 228 9.47 18.43 2.30
N SER A 229 9.94 18.14 3.51
CA SER A 229 10.65 19.13 4.33
C SER A 229 11.96 19.56 3.68
N LEU A 230 12.73 18.61 3.16
CA LEU A 230 14.00 18.85 2.49
C LEU A 230 13.84 19.71 1.24
N VAL A 231 12.89 19.38 0.36
CA VAL A 231 12.66 20.16 -0.87
C VAL A 231 12.25 21.59 -0.55
N MET A 232 11.46 21.79 0.49
CA MET A 232 11.05 23.13 0.91
C MET A 232 12.14 23.92 1.63
N GLU A 233 13.14 23.26 2.21
CA GLU A 233 14.35 23.88 2.74
C GLU A 233 15.34 24.27 1.63
N VAL A 234 15.45 23.44 0.59
CA VAL A 234 16.33 23.66 -0.57
C VAL A 234 15.72 24.63 -1.59
N SER A 235 14.40 24.76 -1.65
CA SER A 235 13.72 25.64 -2.59
C SER A 235 14.10 27.11 -2.34
N PRO A 236 14.67 27.82 -3.34
CA PRO A 236 15.10 29.20 -3.18
C PRO A 236 13.95 30.11 -2.76
N TYR A 237 14.17 30.93 -1.74
CA TYR A 237 13.23 31.96 -1.32
C TYR A 237 13.23 33.10 -2.35
N ASP A 238 12.34 33.03 -3.35
CA ASP A 238 12.00 34.18 -4.18
C ASP A 238 10.71 34.84 -3.63
N PRO A 239 10.81 35.99 -2.95
CA PRO A 239 9.69 36.62 -2.26
C PRO A 239 8.55 37.09 -3.18
N ASN A 240 8.80 37.28 -4.49
CA ASN A 240 7.84 37.92 -5.40
C ASN A 240 7.14 36.99 -6.41
N SER A 241 7.66 35.79 -6.69
CA SER A 241 7.15 34.95 -7.80
C SER A 241 6.64 33.57 -7.38
N THR A 242 7.31 32.93 -6.42
CA THR A 242 7.12 31.50 -6.16
C THR A 242 6.20 31.27 -4.95
N THR A 243 6.20 32.19 -3.99
CA THR A 243 5.38 32.12 -2.77
C THR A 243 3.89 32.24 -3.04
N TRP A 244 3.48 33.18 -3.89
CA TRP A 244 2.07 33.38 -4.24
C TRP A 244 1.51 32.21 -5.05
N GLN A 245 2.29 31.66 -5.98
CA GLN A 245 1.90 30.49 -6.78
C GLN A 245 1.73 29.24 -5.91
N LEU A 246 2.65 29.00 -4.97
CA LEU A 246 2.54 27.85 -4.05
C LEU A 246 1.38 28.02 -3.06
N ASP A 247 1.10 29.24 -2.58
CA ASP A 247 -0.02 29.47 -1.66
C ASP A 247 -1.38 29.32 -2.35
N GLU A 248 -1.52 29.84 -3.58
CA GLU A 248 -2.72 29.66 -4.39
C GLU A 248 -2.95 28.18 -4.73
N LEU A 249 -1.90 27.49 -5.18
CA LEU A 249 -1.94 26.04 -5.40
C LEU A 249 -2.31 25.27 -4.13
N ALA A 250 -1.70 25.60 -3.00
CA ALA A 250 -1.98 24.93 -1.75
C ALA A 250 -3.40 25.21 -1.25
N ARG A 251 -3.96 26.39 -1.55
CA ARG A 251 -5.36 26.72 -1.29
C ARG A 251 -6.29 25.87 -2.15
N ASP A 252 -6.03 25.77 -3.46
CA ASP A 252 -6.83 24.95 -4.38
C ASP A 252 -6.84 23.47 -3.96
N MET A 253 -5.68 22.89 -3.69
CA MET A 253 -5.56 21.52 -3.17
C MET A 253 -6.29 21.31 -1.85
N GLN A 254 -6.27 22.31 -0.96
CA GLN A 254 -6.93 22.22 0.34
C GLN A 254 -8.45 22.42 0.21
N GLU A 255 -8.93 23.18 -0.77
CA GLU A 255 -10.36 23.30 -1.10
C GLU A 255 -10.89 21.97 -1.65
N GLU A 256 -10.15 21.31 -2.55
CA GLU A 256 -10.44 19.94 -3.01
C GLU A 256 -10.52 18.95 -1.82
N GLU A 257 -9.55 19.01 -0.91
CA GLU A 257 -9.50 18.14 0.28
C GLU A 257 -10.52 18.52 1.37
N ALA A 258 -10.86 19.80 1.51
CA ALA A 258 -11.86 20.27 2.47
C ALA A 258 -13.25 19.82 2.05
N GLN A 259 -13.53 19.78 0.74
CA GLN A 259 -14.73 19.16 0.20
C GLN A 259 -14.75 17.64 0.47
N LYS A 260 -13.58 17.00 0.46
CA LYS A 260 -13.40 15.56 0.74
C LYS A 260 -13.23 15.23 2.24
N LYS A 261 -13.51 16.16 3.16
CA LYS A 261 -13.33 15.92 4.60
C LYS A 261 -14.00 14.61 5.03
N PRO A 262 -13.31 13.75 5.81
CA PRO A 262 -13.84 12.44 6.15
C PRO A 262 -15.12 12.60 6.95
N ASN A 263 -16.23 12.15 6.36
CA ASN A 263 -17.52 12.13 7.03
C ASN A 263 -17.40 11.21 8.26
N PRO A 264 -17.76 11.68 9.48
CA PRO A 264 -17.66 10.86 10.69
C PRO A 264 -18.49 9.57 10.60
N VAL A 265 -19.54 9.54 9.78
CA VAL A 265 -20.31 8.32 9.48
C VAL A 265 -19.44 7.33 8.70
N VAL A 266 -18.79 7.78 7.61
CA VAL A 266 -17.90 6.94 6.80
C VAL A 266 -16.74 6.41 7.64
N GLN A 267 -16.17 7.23 8.53
CA GLN A 267 -15.10 6.77 9.43
C GLN A 267 -15.59 5.65 10.37
N ARG A 268 -16.81 5.76 10.92
CA ARG A 268 -17.40 4.70 11.77
C ARG A 268 -17.65 3.43 10.97
N VAL A 269 -18.17 3.55 9.74
CA VAL A 269 -18.39 2.42 8.83
C VAL A 269 -17.07 1.69 8.54
N LYS A 270 -15.98 2.43 8.28
CA LYS A 270 -14.65 1.84 8.06
C LYS A 270 -14.13 1.07 9.29
N ILE A 271 -14.38 1.56 10.50
CA ILE A 271 -14.00 0.84 11.74
C ILE A 271 -14.81 -0.44 11.88
N ILE A 272 -16.12 -0.41 11.64
CA ILE A 272 -16.98 -1.59 11.70
C ILE A 272 -16.56 -2.62 10.63
N MET A 273 -16.30 -2.14 9.41
CA MET A 273 -15.79 -2.95 8.30
C MET A 273 -14.45 -3.61 8.68
N ALA A 274 -13.48 -2.83 9.19
CA ALA A 274 -12.19 -3.35 9.64
C ALA A 274 -12.36 -4.44 10.71
N LEU A 275 -13.20 -4.22 11.73
CA LEU A 275 -13.47 -5.21 12.78
C LEU A 275 -14.07 -6.49 12.20
N GLY A 276 -15.06 -6.37 11.30
CA GLY A 276 -15.67 -7.51 10.62
C GLY A 276 -14.65 -8.28 9.78
N LEU A 277 -13.83 -7.59 9.00
CA LEU A 277 -12.77 -8.20 8.20
C LEU A 277 -11.73 -8.90 9.09
N THR A 278 -11.28 -8.27 10.18
CA THR A 278 -10.35 -8.94 11.12
C THR A 278 -10.93 -10.22 11.72
N PHE A 279 -12.24 -10.24 11.98
CA PHE A 279 -12.90 -11.44 12.47
C PHE A 279 -12.94 -12.53 11.41
N VAL A 280 -13.26 -12.20 10.15
CA VAL A 280 -13.22 -13.14 9.02
C VAL A 280 -11.83 -13.75 8.86
N HIS A 281 -10.78 -12.93 8.95
CA HIS A 281 -9.39 -13.37 8.90
C HIS A 281 -9.02 -14.30 10.04
N LEU A 282 -9.36 -13.92 11.27
CA LEU A 282 -9.07 -14.72 12.45
C LEU A 282 -9.80 -16.06 12.43
N HIS A 283 -11.07 -16.04 12.02
CA HIS A 283 -11.90 -17.24 11.88
C HIS A 283 -11.42 -18.13 10.75
N GLY A 284 -11.05 -17.56 9.60
CA GLY A 284 -10.49 -18.29 8.46
C GLY A 284 -9.17 -18.96 8.81
N TRP A 285 -8.25 -18.24 9.45
CA TRP A 285 -6.98 -18.82 9.90
C TRP A 285 -7.17 -19.89 10.99
N PHE A 286 -8.09 -19.67 11.93
CA PHE A 286 -8.43 -20.64 12.97
C PHE A 286 -9.02 -21.93 12.39
N LEU A 287 -9.92 -21.82 11.41
CA LEU A 287 -10.48 -22.97 10.69
C LEU A 287 -9.39 -23.72 9.92
N SER A 288 -8.55 -23.02 9.14
CA SER A 288 -7.43 -23.64 8.43
C SER A 288 -6.43 -24.33 9.37
N GLY A 289 -6.22 -23.77 10.56
CA GLY A 289 -5.35 -24.35 11.60
C GLY A 289 -5.92 -25.59 12.30
N ILE A 290 -7.25 -25.73 12.36
CA ILE A 290 -7.91 -26.89 12.98
C ILE A 290 -8.11 -28.03 11.99
N THR A 291 -8.48 -27.72 10.74
CA THR A 291 -8.88 -28.77 9.79
C THR A 291 -7.71 -29.34 8.99
N GLY A 292 -6.59 -28.63 8.82
CA GLY A 292 -5.54 -29.03 7.88
C GLY A 292 -6.04 -29.20 6.43
N LEU A 293 -7.31 -28.90 6.16
CA LEU A 293 -7.95 -28.90 4.86
C LEU A 293 -8.01 -27.45 4.42
N SER A 294 -7.16 -27.12 3.45
CA SER A 294 -7.46 -26.06 2.50
C SER A 294 -8.89 -26.28 2.00
N PHE A 295 -9.70 -25.21 1.95
CA PHE A 295 -11.07 -25.23 1.45
C PHE A 295 -11.05 -25.42 -0.09
N GLY A 296 -10.57 -26.58 -0.53
CA GLY A 296 -10.77 -27.10 -1.86
C GLY A 296 -12.10 -27.82 -1.86
N LEU A 297 -13.07 -27.28 -2.59
CA LEU A 297 -14.23 -28.03 -3.04
C LEU A 297 -13.73 -29.33 -3.67
N ALA A 298 -13.96 -30.46 -3.01
CA ALA A 298 -13.67 -31.77 -3.55
C ALA A 298 -14.48 -31.98 -4.85
N PRO A 299 -13.92 -32.69 -5.85
CA PRO A 299 -14.61 -32.93 -7.11
C PRO A 299 -15.77 -33.90 -6.89
N HIS A 300 -16.86 -33.62 -7.58
CA HIS A 300 -18.01 -34.51 -7.71
C HIS A 300 -17.56 -35.79 -8.42
N THR A 301 -17.34 -36.86 -7.64
CA THR A 301 -17.19 -38.22 -8.16
C THR A 301 -18.58 -38.78 -8.41
N THR A 302 -19.04 -38.70 -9.65
CA THR A 302 -20.05 -39.64 -10.17
C THR A 302 -19.31 -40.71 -10.94
N GLY A 303 -19.12 -41.85 -10.28
CA GLY A 303 -18.83 -43.09 -10.96
C GLY A 303 -20.10 -43.57 -11.66
N ASP A 304 -19.96 -43.98 -12.91
CA ASP A 304 -20.81 -44.98 -13.52
C ASP A 304 -19.87 -46.06 -14.07
N ASP A 305 -19.82 -47.17 -13.33
CA ASP A 305 -19.39 -48.46 -13.85
C ASP A 305 -20.41 -48.91 -14.91
N LEU A 306 -19.96 -49.16 -16.14
CA LEU A 306 -20.61 -50.16 -16.97
C LEU A 306 -19.58 -50.93 -17.80
N SER A 307 -19.25 -52.11 -17.28
CA SER A 307 -18.63 -53.19 -18.01
C SER A 307 -19.47 -53.57 -19.22
N THR A 308 -18.87 -53.69 -20.40
CA THR A 308 -19.37 -54.58 -21.45
C THR A 308 -18.19 -55.14 -22.23
N ASP A 309 -17.79 -56.35 -21.87
CA ASP A 309 -17.16 -57.28 -22.80
C ASP A 309 -18.15 -57.56 -23.94
N ALA A 310 -17.74 -57.32 -25.18
CA ALA A 310 -18.24 -58.07 -26.33
C ALA A 310 -17.28 -57.93 -27.53
N ALA A 311 -16.81 -59.08 -27.97
CA ALA A 311 -16.11 -59.38 -29.21
C ALA A 311 -16.63 -58.62 -30.45
N ALA A 312 -15.74 -58.30 -31.39
CA ALA A 312 -15.55 -59.10 -32.61
C ALA A 312 -14.74 -58.37 -33.72
N SER A 313 -13.84 -59.15 -34.30
CA SER A 313 -13.53 -59.29 -35.74
C SER A 313 -12.75 -58.22 -36.53
N GLN A 314 -11.63 -58.75 -37.05
CA GLN A 314 -10.91 -58.48 -38.32
C GLN A 314 -9.92 -57.33 -38.37
#